data_AF-A0A8H9MDC0-F1
#
_entry.id   AF-A0A8H9MDC0-F1
#
_cell.length_a   1.000
_cell.length_b   1.000
_cell.length_c   1.000
_cell.angle_alpha   90.00
_cell.angle_beta   90.00
_cell.angle_gamma   90.00
#
_symmetry.space_group_name_H-M   'P 1'
#
loop_
_entity.id
_entity.type
_entity.pdbx_description
1 polymer ?
#
loop_
_entity_poly.entity_id
_entity_poly.type
_entity_poly.pdbx_seq_one_letter_code
_entity_poly.pdbx_strand_id
1 'polypeptide(L)'
;MPGKFLLRSIGSAAACVLTLSACGSQPAPAPLPVVTGGAEAVLAEPPTQDVPCGTVPTGDGDEAKVVIRLGEVECAEAVTLLTQYFARVTPAAAASPDGAGPIAVGEWTCGSEPASVATATCSTEDGREVAAEPAR
;
A
#
# COMPACT_ATOMS: atom_id res chain seq x y z
N MET A 1 37.90 19.70 27.03
CA MET A 1 37.90 18.65 28.07
C MET A 1 37.68 17.31 27.39
N PRO A 2 38.68 16.42 27.32
CA PRO A 2 38.54 15.13 26.65
C PRO A 2 37.94 14.07 27.60
N GLY A 3 36.79 13.51 27.22
CA GLY A 3 36.07 12.48 27.96
C GLY A 3 36.36 11.07 27.45
N LYS A 4 37.28 10.40 28.14
CA LYS A 4 37.59 8.97 28.23
C LYS A 4 36.75 7.93 27.46
N PHE A 5 37.49 7.12 26.72
CA PHE A 5 37.22 5.74 26.31
C PHE A 5 36.65 4.85 27.43
N LEU A 6 35.66 4.04 27.09
CA LEU A 6 35.39 2.75 27.74
C LEU A 6 35.30 1.67 26.64
N LEU A 7 36.33 0.83 26.60
CA LEU A 7 36.42 -0.43 25.88
C LEU A 7 36.28 -1.56 26.91
N ARG A 8 35.41 -2.55 26.67
CA ARG A 8 35.35 -3.94 27.21
C ARG A 8 33.89 -4.41 27.14
N SER A 9 33.50 -5.64 26.79
CA SER A 9 34.22 -6.90 26.61
C SER A 9 33.27 -7.90 25.92
N ILE A 10 33.77 -8.58 24.88
CA ILE A 10 33.72 -10.03 24.60
C ILE A 10 32.67 -10.92 25.29
N GLY A 11 31.96 -11.72 24.47
CA GLY A 11 31.22 -12.89 24.92
C GLY A 11 30.64 -13.73 23.78
N SER A 12 31.49 -14.44 23.03
CA SER A 12 31.06 -15.61 22.25
C SER A 12 30.84 -16.79 23.19
N ALA A 13 29.69 -17.44 23.09
CA ALA A 13 29.45 -18.76 23.65
C ALA A 13 28.78 -19.65 22.59
N ALA A 14 29.31 -20.86 22.48
CA ALA A 14 29.07 -21.84 21.45
C ALA A 14 27.98 -22.86 21.83
N ALA A 15 27.68 -23.69 20.82
CA ALA A 15 27.12 -25.04 20.87
C ALA A 15 25.58 -25.19 20.90
N CYS A 16 25.05 -25.82 19.85
CA CYS A 16 24.70 -27.24 19.91
C CYS A 16 24.52 -27.81 18.49
N VAL A 17 25.31 -28.84 18.19
CA VAL A 17 25.13 -29.73 17.03
C VAL A 17 24.09 -30.77 17.44
N LEU A 18 23.00 -30.88 16.69
CA LEU A 18 22.10 -32.03 16.73
C LEU A 18 21.95 -32.59 15.31
N THR A 19 22.75 -33.62 15.04
CA THR A 19 22.52 -34.54 13.93
C THR A 19 21.45 -35.55 14.34
N LEU A 20 20.31 -35.55 13.65
CA LEU A 20 19.40 -36.69 13.60
C LEU A 20 19.04 -36.97 12.14
N SER A 21 19.62 -38.05 11.64
CA SER A 21 19.30 -38.68 10.36
C SER A 21 17.88 -39.23 10.38
N ALA A 22 17.06 -38.82 9.42
CA ALA A 22 15.89 -39.59 9.00
C ALA A 22 15.84 -39.61 7.47
N CYS A 23 16.29 -40.73 6.92
CA CYS A 23 16.12 -41.12 5.54
C CYS A 23 14.63 -41.37 5.30
N GLY A 24 14.01 -40.57 4.43
CA GLY A 24 12.66 -40.78 3.94
C GLY A 24 12.62 -40.36 2.49
N SER A 25 12.71 -41.33 1.59
CA SER A 25 12.66 -41.17 0.14
C SER A 25 11.34 -40.51 -0.28
N GLN A 26 11.34 -39.21 -0.55
CA GLN A 26 10.20 -38.53 -1.14
C GLN A 26 10.44 -38.39 -2.66
N PRO A 27 9.53 -38.88 -3.52
CA PRO A 27 9.71 -38.81 -4.97
C PRO A 27 9.75 -37.36 -5.43
N ALA A 28 10.67 -37.08 -6.37
CA ALA A 28 10.84 -35.78 -6.99
C ALA A 28 9.52 -35.33 -7.66
N PRO A 29 9.04 -34.11 -7.40
CA PRO A 29 8.03 -33.49 -8.25
C PRO A 29 8.57 -33.37 -9.67
N ALA A 30 7.73 -33.66 -10.67
CA ALA A 30 8.06 -33.42 -12.06
C ALA A 30 8.47 -31.95 -12.27
N PRO A 31 9.43 -31.65 -13.17
CA PRO A 31 9.74 -30.28 -13.53
C PRO A 31 8.48 -29.62 -14.09
N LEU A 32 8.02 -28.58 -13.42
CA LEU A 32 7.10 -27.61 -14.00
C LEU A 32 7.83 -26.91 -15.17
N PRO A 33 7.12 -26.52 -16.23
CA PRO A 33 7.74 -25.77 -17.31
C PRO A 33 8.41 -24.52 -16.73
N VAL A 34 9.71 -24.40 -16.98
CA VAL A 34 10.47 -23.18 -16.78
C VAL A 34 9.82 -22.07 -17.61
N VAL A 35 9.00 -21.24 -16.97
CA VAL A 35 8.74 -19.91 -17.51
C VAL A 35 10.07 -19.18 -17.44
N THR A 36 10.75 -19.13 -18.57
CA THR A 36 11.73 -18.10 -18.87
C THR A 36 10.98 -16.77 -18.80
N GLY A 37 11.04 -16.13 -17.64
CA GLY A 37 10.67 -14.73 -17.42
C GLY A 37 11.76 -14.15 -16.54
N GLY A 38 12.50 -13.19 -17.09
CA GLY A 38 13.84 -12.83 -16.66
C GLY A 38 13.99 -12.52 -15.16
N ALA A 39 15.15 -12.90 -14.65
CA ALA A 39 15.82 -12.12 -13.62
C ALA A 39 16.28 -10.81 -14.27
N GLU A 40 15.34 -9.91 -14.51
CA GLU A 40 15.60 -8.53 -14.84
C GLU A 40 15.26 -7.73 -13.59
N ALA A 41 16.28 -7.06 -13.05
CA ALA A 41 16.08 -5.96 -12.12
C ALA A 41 15.25 -4.91 -12.88
N VAL A 42 13.93 -5.04 -12.79
CA VAL A 42 12.99 -4.09 -13.37
C VAL A 42 13.16 -2.83 -12.53
N LEU A 43 13.85 -1.83 -13.10
CA LEU A 43 13.63 -0.44 -12.74
C LEU A 43 12.11 -0.24 -12.86
N ALA A 44 11.41 -0.21 -11.73
CA ALA A 44 9.96 -0.25 -11.66
C ALA A 44 9.38 0.89 -12.50
N GLU A 45 8.92 0.55 -13.71
CA GLU A 45 8.04 1.42 -14.47
C GLU A 45 6.74 1.53 -13.64
N PRO A 46 6.24 2.74 -13.36
CA PRO A 46 4.98 2.88 -12.65
C PRO A 46 3.87 2.16 -13.43
N PRO A 47 2.86 1.58 -12.75
CA PRO A 47 1.78 0.88 -13.41
C PRO A 47 1.17 1.80 -14.47
N THR A 48 1.23 1.39 -15.74
CA THR A 48 0.73 2.17 -16.88
C THR A 48 -0.79 2.06 -17.03
N GLN A 49 -1.45 1.38 -16.09
CA GLN A 49 -2.87 1.05 -16.14
C GLN A 49 -3.50 1.17 -14.75
N ASP A 50 -4.70 1.72 -14.72
CA ASP A 50 -5.56 1.82 -13.54
C ASP A 50 -5.86 0.44 -12.94
N VAL A 51 -5.57 0.24 -11.66
CA VAL A 51 -5.82 -1.04 -10.96
C VAL A 51 -7.04 -0.91 -10.05
N PRO A 52 -8.18 -1.57 -10.36
CA PRO A 52 -9.36 -1.54 -9.51
C PRO A 52 -9.18 -2.42 -8.26
N CYS A 53 -9.51 -1.89 -7.09
CA CYS A 53 -9.25 -2.52 -5.80
C CYS A 53 -10.48 -2.82 -4.94
N GLY A 54 -11.68 -2.47 -5.42
CA GLY A 54 -12.94 -2.71 -4.73
C GLY A 54 -13.80 -1.45 -4.61
N THR A 55 -14.74 -1.45 -3.66
CA THR A 55 -15.58 -0.30 -3.34
C THR A 55 -15.46 0.09 -1.87
N VAL A 56 -15.72 1.36 -1.57
CA VAL A 56 -15.80 1.92 -0.21
C VAL A 56 -17.09 2.73 -0.07
N PRO A 57 -17.72 2.72 1.11
CA PRO A 57 -18.87 3.58 1.37
C PRO A 57 -18.44 5.05 1.42
N THR A 58 -19.29 5.92 0.90
CA THR A 58 -19.19 7.37 1.03
C THR A 58 -20.15 7.88 2.12
N GLY A 59 -19.94 9.10 2.62
CA GLY A 59 -20.72 9.67 3.72
C GLY A 59 -22.22 9.84 3.41
N ASP A 60 -22.61 9.82 2.13
CA ASP A 60 -23.97 10.08 1.65
C ASP A 60 -24.78 8.78 1.37
N GLY A 61 -24.18 7.62 1.63
CA GLY A 61 -24.82 6.31 1.39
C GLY A 61 -24.55 5.72 0.01
N ASP A 62 -23.84 6.44 -0.86
CA ASP A 62 -23.30 5.93 -2.12
C ASP A 62 -22.00 5.13 -1.91
N GLU A 63 -21.60 4.36 -2.92
CA GLU A 63 -20.31 3.67 -2.96
C GLU A 63 -19.36 4.30 -3.99
N ALA A 64 -18.07 4.32 -3.67
CA ALA A 64 -17.02 4.72 -4.58
C ALA A 64 -16.10 3.52 -4.89
N LYS A 65 -15.82 3.28 -6.17
CA LYS A 65 -14.82 2.34 -6.64
C LYS A 65 -13.42 2.90 -6.37
N VAL A 66 -12.58 2.09 -5.76
CA VAL A 66 -11.17 2.39 -5.47
C VAL A 66 -10.30 1.96 -6.64
N VAL A 67 -9.43 2.87 -7.09
CA VAL A 67 -8.53 2.66 -8.22
C VAL A 67 -7.14 3.15 -7.86
N ILE A 68 -6.11 2.31 -7.99
CA ILE A 68 -4.73 2.77 -7.94
C ILE A 68 -4.35 3.30 -9.32
N ARG A 69 -3.90 4.56 -9.37
CA ARG A 69 -3.55 5.25 -10.62
C ARG A 69 -2.05 5.18 -10.87
N LEU A 70 -1.25 5.47 -9.84
CA LEU A 70 0.21 5.48 -9.91
C LEU A 70 0.85 4.88 -8.65
N GLY A 71 2.02 4.27 -8.85
CA GLY A 71 2.85 3.72 -7.78
C GLY A 71 2.45 2.32 -7.33
N GLU A 72 3.33 1.69 -6.55
CA GLU A 72 3.06 0.40 -5.91
C GLU A 72 2.31 0.66 -4.59
N VAL A 73 1.02 0.32 -4.58
CA VAL A 73 0.14 0.44 -3.42
C VAL A 73 -0.66 -0.86 -3.33
N GLU A 74 -0.79 -1.42 -2.13
CA GLU A 74 -1.63 -2.61 -1.95
C GLU A 74 -3.12 -2.22 -1.98
N CYS A 75 -3.96 -3.01 -2.65
CA CYS A 75 -5.39 -2.70 -2.74
C CYS A 75 -6.07 -2.55 -1.37
N ALA A 76 -5.67 -3.34 -0.37
CA ALA A 76 -6.19 -3.20 1.00
C ALA A 76 -5.80 -1.86 1.65
N GLU A 77 -4.62 -1.34 1.33
CA GLU A 77 -4.16 -0.02 1.79
C GLU A 77 -4.94 1.09 1.08
N ALA A 78 -5.11 1.01 -0.24
CA ALA A 78 -5.89 1.96 -1.03
C ALA A 78 -7.36 2.06 -0.54
N VAL A 79 -7.99 0.92 -0.27
CA VAL A 79 -9.35 0.85 0.29
C VAL A 79 -9.41 1.47 1.68
N THR A 80 -8.44 1.15 2.54
CA THR A 80 -8.37 1.71 3.90
C THR A 80 -8.16 3.22 3.88
N LEU A 81 -7.28 3.71 3.01
CA LEU A 81 -6.99 5.12 2.81
C LEU A 81 -8.25 5.90 2.45
N LEU A 82 -8.98 5.45 1.43
CA LEU A 82 -10.20 6.13 0.98
C LEU A 82 -11.34 6.00 1.99
N THR A 83 -11.44 4.87 2.69
CA THR A 83 -12.38 4.72 3.81
C THR A 83 -12.10 5.77 4.90
N GLN A 84 -10.83 5.96 5.27
CA GLN A 84 -10.45 6.97 6.25
C GLN A 84 -10.66 8.40 5.76
N TYR A 85 -10.43 8.66 4.47
CA TYR A 85 -10.72 9.95 3.87
C TYR A 85 -12.23 10.26 3.96
N PHE A 86 -13.09 9.36 3.47
CA PHE A 86 -14.54 9.58 3.50
C PHE A 86 -15.11 9.68 4.92
N ALA A 87 -14.53 8.98 5.89
CA ALA A 87 -14.91 9.14 7.30
C ALA A 87 -14.58 10.53 7.88
N ARG A 88 -13.64 11.27 7.28
CA ARG A 88 -13.25 12.63 7.72
C ARG A 88 -13.99 13.73 6.95
N VAL A 89 -14.53 13.41 5.78
CA VAL A 89 -15.32 14.36 4.99
C VAL A 89 -16.61 14.65 5.74
N THR A 90 -16.82 15.92 6.06
CA THR A 90 -18.08 16.37 6.68
C THR A 90 -19.12 16.68 5.60
N PRO A 91 -20.42 16.62 5.91
CA PRO A 91 -21.48 17.00 4.96
C PRO A 91 -21.32 18.42 4.41
N ALA A 92 -20.80 19.35 5.22
CA ALA A 92 -20.53 20.72 4.78
C ALA A 92 -19.37 20.80 3.78
N ALA A 93 -18.30 20.01 3.98
CA ALA A 93 -17.18 19.93 3.05
C ALA A 93 -17.59 19.22 1.75
N ALA A 94 -18.40 18.18 1.84
CA ALA A 94 -19.00 17.49 0.70
C ALA A 94 -19.83 18.40 -0.21
N ALA A 95 -20.60 19.30 0.40
CA ALA A 95 -21.43 20.29 -0.30
C ALA A 95 -20.66 21.55 -0.75
N SER A 96 -19.35 21.62 -0.48
CA SER A 96 -18.54 22.78 -0.82
C SER A 96 -18.40 22.94 -2.34
N PRO A 97 -18.48 24.16 -2.89
CA PRO A 97 -18.21 24.42 -4.31
C PRO A 97 -16.73 24.23 -4.67
N ASP A 98 -15.85 24.11 -3.67
CA ASP A 98 -14.43 23.79 -3.86
C ASP A 98 -14.13 22.28 -3.74
N GLY A 99 -15.14 21.46 -3.41
CA GLY A 99 -14.95 20.04 -3.06
C GLY A 99 -14.46 19.83 -1.62
N ALA A 100 -14.29 18.56 -1.22
CA ALA A 100 -13.89 18.22 0.13
C ALA A 100 -12.36 18.02 0.21
N GLY A 101 -11.67 18.89 0.95
CA GLY A 101 -10.23 18.79 1.19
C GLY A 101 -9.45 20.01 0.68
N PRO A 102 -8.10 19.94 0.68
CA PRO A 102 -7.25 18.78 0.95
C PRO A 102 -7.30 18.32 2.42
N ILE A 103 -7.33 17.00 2.63
CA ILE A 103 -7.32 16.34 3.94
C ILE A 103 -6.10 15.42 4.02
N ALA A 104 -5.28 15.58 5.06
CA ALA A 104 -4.18 14.66 5.34
C ALA A 104 -4.69 13.36 5.98
N VAL A 105 -4.29 12.23 5.40
CA VAL A 105 -4.56 10.87 5.88
C VAL A 105 -3.23 10.11 5.96
N GLY A 106 -2.54 10.25 7.10
CA GLY A 106 -1.17 9.77 7.23
C GLY A 106 -0.23 10.59 6.35
N GLU A 107 0.50 9.92 5.45
CA GLU A 107 1.36 10.56 4.44
C GLU A 107 0.62 10.99 3.17
N TRP A 108 -0.66 10.61 3.03
CA TRP A 108 -1.47 10.92 1.87
C TRP A 108 -2.19 12.25 2.03
N THR A 109 -2.30 12.99 0.94
CA THR A 109 -3.18 14.16 0.84
C THR A 109 -4.31 13.86 -0.12
N CYS A 110 -5.54 13.90 0.38
CA CYS A 110 -6.74 13.52 -0.35
C CYS A 110 -7.69 14.71 -0.55
N GLY A 111 -8.31 14.80 -1.72
CA GLY A 111 -9.36 15.77 -2.02
C GLY A 111 -10.43 15.20 -2.93
N SER A 112 -11.65 15.72 -2.86
CA SER A 112 -12.74 15.37 -3.77
C SER A 112 -13.09 16.53 -4.67
N GLU A 113 -13.64 16.21 -5.83
CA GLU A 113 -14.19 17.22 -6.73
C GLU A 113 -15.45 17.87 -6.14
N PRO A 114 -15.76 19.10 -6.58
CA PRO A 114 -16.99 19.77 -6.16
C PRO A 114 -18.24 18.98 -6.56
N ALA A 115 -19.24 19.00 -5.69
CA ALA A 115 -20.53 18.33 -5.86
C ALA A 115 -20.46 16.80 -6.07
N SER A 116 -19.32 16.14 -5.81
CA SER A 116 -19.18 14.69 -5.96
C SER A 116 -18.15 14.14 -4.98
N VAL A 117 -18.61 13.81 -3.76
CA VAL A 117 -17.77 13.18 -2.74
C VAL A 117 -17.18 11.86 -3.25
N ALA A 118 -17.97 11.05 -3.95
CA ALA A 118 -17.52 9.78 -4.51
C ALA A 118 -16.36 9.89 -5.52
N THR A 119 -16.06 11.10 -6.01
CA THR A 119 -14.90 11.36 -6.88
C THR A 119 -13.80 12.01 -6.06
N ALA A 120 -12.82 11.23 -5.63
CA ALA A 120 -11.71 11.70 -4.82
C ALA A 120 -10.35 11.25 -5.36
N THR A 121 -9.31 12.01 -5.08
CA THR A 121 -7.92 11.69 -5.44
C THR A 121 -7.05 11.88 -4.21
N CYS A 122 -6.25 10.86 -3.91
CA CYS A 122 -5.25 10.85 -2.86
C CYS A 122 -3.87 10.69 -3.50
N SER A 123 -2.93 11.53 -3.10
CA SER A 123 -1.55 11.45 -3.58
C SER A 123 -0.54 11.61 -2.44
N THR A 124 0.64 11.04 -2.61
CA THR A 124 1.80 11.24 -1.73
C THR A 124 2.86 12.08 -2.43
N GLU A 125 3.76 12.71 -1.67
CA GLU A 125 4.90 13.46 -2.22
C GLU A 125 5.84 12.58 -3.07
N ASP A 126 5.89 11.28 -2.79
CA ASP A 126 6.64 10.26 -3.55
C ASP A 126 6.03 9.93 -4.93
N GLY A 127 4.84 10.45 -5.26
CA GLY A 127 4.21 10.28 -6.57
C GLY A 127 3.26 9.08 -6.71
N ARG A 128 2.92 8.40 -5.60
CA ARG A 128 1.84 7.41 -5.57
C ARG A 128 0.48 8.10 -5.62
N GLU A 129 -0.47 7.50 -6.32
CA GLU A 129 -1.81 8.06 -6.51
C GLU A 129 -2.89 6.98 -6.45
N VAL A 130 -3.93 7.25 -5.66
CA VAL A 130 -5.14 6.44 -5.53
C VAL A 130 -6.35 7.34 -5.77
N ALA A 131 -7.27 6.90 -6.60
CA ALA A 131 -8.52 7.59 -6.91
C ALA A 131 -9.74 6.80 -6.40
N ALA A 132 -10.79 7.55 -6.10
CA ALA A 132 -12.14 7.08 -5.92
C ALA A 132 -13.00 7.60 -7.07
N GLU A 133 -13.84 6.74 -7.64
CA GLU A 133 -14.81 7.10 -8.66
C GLU A 133 -16.19 6.56 -8.27
N PRO A 134 -17.32 7.15 -8.70
CA PRO A 134 -18.65 6.62 -8.40
C PRO A 134 -18.82 5.16 -8.88
N ALA A 135 -19.28 4.28 -7.99
CA ALA A 135 -19.68 2.92 -8.36
C ALA A 135 -21.02 2.98 -9.10
N ARG A 136 -21.03 2.73 -10.41
CA ARG A 136 -22.25 2.70 -11.23
C ARG A 136 -22.92 1.34 -11.23
#